data_AF-A0A8S0W5P6-F1
#
_entry.id   AF-A0A8S0W5P6-F1
#
_cell.length_a   1.000
_cell.length_b   1.000
_cell.length_c   1.000
_cell.angle_alpha   90.00
_cell.angle_beta   90.00
_cell.angle_gamma   90.00
#
_symmetry.space_group_name_H-M   'P 1'
#
loop_
_entity.id
_entity.type
_entity.pdbx_description
1 polymer ?
#
loop_
_entity_poly.entity_id
_entity_poly.type
_entity_poly.pdbx_seq_one_letter_code
_entity_poly.pdbx_strand_id
1 'polypeptide(L)'
;MATNPTISLDSAVDLLTSALQDPAKTNVCAVGLGLAADRINIALEGCTTIAARIKIVKAYPQLLRAGIKFLTFNQPLPGHVAMVNHLNTCRCDLWCSTAKRNHQPSRPRPDGQVKVHNIDLLFDAVIAVSNCLILALSDRTQHKFDTGNVDNGEKHWPQGPDDLLPKGPKDAVLGLELWVANVSYGDVIFKLAGCLALFYDPFAREVLQYLHFRFTLARPFGHLEHAIKFYNEGDPSPLARTLFFQYSVTTIFDFFDNLISCDTVRFNILLMARGREVGASPVLARLTTISSTLPPQEWRKTCRLVHFMGAYINADMDPTTGVRLVKFE
;
A
#
# COMPACT_ATOMS: atom_id res chain seq x y z
N MET A 1 -25.17 17.78 -18.67
CA MET A 1 -24.05 17.04 -18.06
C MET A 1 -22.88 17.11 -19.01
N ALA A 2 -21.86 17.90 -18.71
CA ALA A 2 -20.70 18.06 -19.58
C ALA A 2 -19.85 16.79 -19.53
N THR A 3 -19.69 16.12 -20.66
CA THR A 3 -18.71 15.06 -20.87
C THR A 3 -17.32 15.65 -20.73
N ASN A 4 -16.69 15.45 -19.56
CA ASN A 4 -15.27 15.78 -19.38
C ASN A 4 -14.45 15.03 -20.45
N PRO A 5 -13.44 15.66 -21.08
CA PRO A 5 -12.57 14.99 -22.02
C PRO A 5 -11.65 14.07 -21.20
N THR A 6 -12.14 12.88 -20.89
CA THR A 6 -11.40 11.90 -20.11
C THR A 6 -10.39 11.24 -21.02
N ILE A 7 -9.12 11.28 -20.61
CA ILE A 7 -8.07 10.42 -21.15
C ILE A 7 -8.61 8.98 -21.27
N SER A 8 -8.32 8.31 -22.39
CA SER A 8 -8.73 6.91 -22.58
C SER A 8 -8.06 6.01 -21.54
N LEU A 9 -8.60 4.81 -21.28
CA LEU A 9 -7.95 3.88 -20.33
C LEU A 9 -6.54 3.52 -20.81
N ASP A 10 -6.38 3.18 -22.09
CA ASP A 10 -5.09 2.84 -22.68
C ASP A 10 -4.09 4.00 -22.54
N SER A 11 -4.52 5.23 -22.86
CA SER A 11 -3.66 6.41 -22.71
C SER A 11 -3.27 6.68 -21.26
N ALA A 12 -4.17 6.44 -20.30
CA ALA A 12 -3.88 6.59 -18.88
C ALA A 12 -2.86 5.54 -18.41
N VAL A 13 -3.03 4.29 -18.86
CA VAL A 13 -2.08 3.20 -18.61
C VAL A 13 -0.71 3.52 -19.21
N ASP A 14 -0.65 3.97 -20.47
CA ASP A 14 0.60 4.29 -21.15
C ASP A 14 1.35 5.44 -20.47
N LEU A 15 0.62 6.49 -20.10
CA LEU A 15 1.17 7.65 -19.38
C LEU A 15 1.76 7.23 -18.04
N LEU A 16 0.99 6.46 -17.25
CA LEU A 16 1.45 6.00 -15.94
C LEU A 16 2.61 5.02 -16.08
N THR A 17 2.53 4.06 -17.00
CA THR A 17 3.62 3.11 -17.29
C THR A 17 4.92 3.83 -17.64
N SER A 18 4.86 4.79 -18.57
CA SER A 18 6.04 5.56 -19.01
C SER A 18 6.65 6.36 -17.86
N ALA A 19 5.81 6.99 -17.03
CA ALA A 19 6.28 7.77 -15.89
C ALA A 19 6.93 6.90 -14.81
N LEU A 20 6.40 5.70 -14.55
CA LEU A 20 6.93 4.78 -13.54
C LEU A 20 8.19 4.04 -14.02
N GLN A 21 8.38 3.85 -15.33
CA GLN A 21 9.58 3.23 -15.89
C GLN A 21 10.85 4.08 -15.72
N ASP A 22 10.73 5.41 -15.88
CA ASP A 22 11.83 6.36 -15.70
C ASP A 22 11.35 7.65 -14.99
N PRO A 23 11.07 7.57 -13.67
CA PRO A 23 10.48 8.67 -12.91
C PRO A 23 11.41 9.88 -12.78
N ALA A 24 12.72 9.72 -13.00
CA ALA A 24 13.67 10.83 -12.97
C ALA A 24 13.69 11.63 -14.27
N LYS A 25 13.29 11.03 -15.41
CA LYS A 25 13.30 11.67 -16.73
C LYS A 25 11.91 12.00 -17.27
N THR A 26 10.85 11.51 -16.62
CA THR A 26 9.49 11.79 -17.06
C THR A 26 9.17 13.29 -17.02
N ASN A 27 8.44 13.75 -18.03
CA ASN A 27 7.86 15.09 -18.09
C ASN A 27 6.43 15.13 -17.55
N VAL A 28 5.90 14.00 -17.09
CA VAL A 28 4.57 13.90 -16.50
C VAL A 28 4.61 14.52 -15.10
N CYS A 29 3.76 15.51 -14.85
CA CYS A 29 3.59 16.12 -13.54
C CYS A 29 2.64 15.32 -12.63
N ALA A 30 2.62 15.67 -11.34
CA ALA A 30 1.68 15.14 -10.35
C ALA A 30 0.22 15.11 -10.82
N VAL A 31 -0.26 16.14 -11.52
CA VAL A 31 -1.64 16.18 -12.01
C VAL A 31 -1.88 15.16 -13.12
N GLY A 32 -0.94 15.02 -14.05
CA GLY A 32 -1.02 13.97 -15.07
C GLY A 32 -1.03 12.56 -14.47
N LEU A 33 -0.21 12.33 -13.44
CA LEU A 33 -0.21 11.08 -12.67
C LEU A 33 -1.56 10.83 -11.98
N GLY A 34 -2.07 11.82 -11.26
CA GLY A 34 -3.36 11.72 -10.56
C GLY A 34 -4.54 11.47 -11.50
N LEU A 35 -4.55 12.09 -12.68
CA LEU A 35 -5.60 11.86 -13.68
C LEU A 35 -5.53 10.47 -14.32
N ALA A 36 -4.33 9.99 -14.62
CA ALA A 36 -4.16 8.63 -15.09
C ALA A 36 -4.61 7.61 -14.03
N ALA A 37 -4.24 7.85 -12.77
CA ALA A 37 -4.66 7.06 -11.63
C ALA A 37 -6.19 7.04 -11.46
N ASP A 38 -6.84 8.21 -11.48
CA ASP A 38 -8.29 8.35 -11.37
C ASP A 38 -9.00 7.64 -12.53
N ARG A 39 -8.50 7.76 -13.76
CA ARG A 39 -9.07 7.06 -14.93
C ARG A 39 -9.02 5.55 -14.79
N ILE A 40 -7.90 5.00 -14.30
CA ILE A 40 -7.73 3.57 -14.02
C ILE A 40 -8.70 3.14 -12.91
N ASN A 41 -8.75 3.88 -11.81
CA ASN A 41 -9.66 3.59 -10.70
C ASN A 41 -11.12 3.59 -11.14
N ILE A 42 -11.55 4.57 -11.95
CA ILE A 42 -12.90 4.62 -12.55
C ILE A 42 -13.19 3.36 -13.39
N ALA A 43 -12.22 2.88 -14.18
CA ALA A 43 -12.41 1.67 -14.97
C ALA A 43 -12.60 0.42 -14.09
N LEU A 44 -11.83 0.32 -12.99
CA LEU A 44 -11.94 -0.78 -12.04
C LEU A 44 -13.24 -0.71 -11.22
N GLU A 45 -13.63 0.47 -10.78
CA GLU A 45 -14.88 0.70 -10.04
C GLU A 45 -16.11 0.44 -10.91
N GLY A 46 -16.04 0.75 -12.21
CA GLY A 46 -17.08 0.44 -13.18
C GLY A 46 -17.33 -1.06 -13.39
N CYS A 47 -16.44 -1.93 -12.91
CA CYS A 47 -16.64 -3.37 -12.92
C CYS A 47 -17.41 -3.85 -11.68
N THR A 48 -18.44 -4.64 -11.92
CA THR A 48 -19.30 -5.23 -10.87
C THR A 48 -18.70 -6.47 -10.20
N THR A 49 -17.70 -7.12 -10.82
CA THR A 49 -17.08 -8.34 -10.29
C THR A 49 -15.57 -8.21 -10.16
N ILE A 50 -15.00 -8.94 -9.21
CA ILE A 50 -13.54 -9.04 -9.01
C ILE A 50 -12.88 -9.61 -10.27
N ALA A 51 -13.44 -10.66 -10.87
CA ALA A 51 -12.90 -11.27 -12.08
C ALA A 51 -12.78 -10.28 -13.26
N ALA A 52 -13.76 -9.39 -13.44
CA ALA A 52 -13.71 -8.35 -14.46
C ALA A 52 -12.60 -7.33 -14.19
N ARG A 53 -12.41 -6.91 -12.93
CA ARG A 53 -11.29 -6.03 -12.54
C ARG A 53 -9.94 -6.67 -12.83
N ILE A 54 -9.81 -7.95 -12.49
CA ILE A 54 -8.58 -8.71 -12.73
C ILE A 54 -8.30 -8.84 -14.22
N LYS A 55 -9.34 -9.09 -15.04
CA LYS A 55 -9.21 -9.11 -16.51
C LYS A 55 -8.69 -7.79 -17.07
N ILE A 56 -9.20 -6.65 -16.60
CA ILE A 56 -8.70 -5.33 -17.00
C ILE A 56 -7.23 -5.19 -16.67
N VAL A 57 -6.85 -5.45 -15.42
CA VAL A 57 -5.46 -5.25 -14.99
C VAL A 57 -4.49 -6.19 -15.71
N LYS A 58 -4.86 -7.46 -15.91
CA LYS A 58 -4.04 -8.44 -16.63
C LYS A 58 -3.82 -8.09 -18.11
N ALA A 59 -4.67 -7.23 -18.69
CA ALA A 59 -4.48 -6.72 -20.05
C ALA A 59 -3.31 -5.73 -20.19
N TYR A 60 -2.75 -5.24 -19.07
CA TYR A 60 -1.69 -4.23 -19.07
C TYR A 60 -0.44 -4.68 -18.28
N PRO A 61 0.25 -5.74 -18.71
CA PRO A 61 1.36 -6.31 -17.94
C PRO A 61 2.56 -5.36 -17.83
N GLN A 62 2.75 -4.42 -18.78
CA GLN A 62 3.83 -3.42 -18.70
C GLN A 62 3.63 -2.42 -17.57
N LEU A 63 2.39 -2.04 -17.27
CA LEU A 63 2.06 -1.21 -16.11
C LEU A 63 2.45 -1.92 -14.81
N LEU A 64 2.15 -3.22 -14.70
CA LEU A 64 2.49 -4.01 -13.52
C LEU A 64 4.00 -4.09 -13.32
N ARG A 65 4.76 -4.35 -14.39
CA ARG A 65 6.23 -4.36 -14.35
C ARG A 65 6.82 -3.01 -13.94
N ALA A 66 6.35 -1.94 -14.57
CA ALA A 66 6.80 -0.58 -14.26
C ALA A 66 6.47 -0.21 -12.80
N GLY A 67 5.24 -0.52 -12.37
CA GLY A 67 4.75 -0.28 -11.03
C GLY A 67 5.55 -1.00 -9.96
N ILE A 68 5.73 -2.32 -10.09
CA ILE A 68 6.45 -3.06 -9.07
C ILE A 68 7.92 -2.64 -9.01
N LYS A 69 8.56 -2.40 -10.16
CA LYS A 69 9.93 -1.88 -10.22
C LYS A 69 10.04 -0.51 -9.53
N PHE A 70 9.10 0.40 -9.79
CA PHE A 70 9.06 1.72 -9.18
C PHE A 70 8.91 1.67 -7.65
N LEU A 71 7.97 0.85 -7.16
CA LEU A 71 7.69 0.72 -5.73
C LEU A 71 8.80 0.00 -4.97
N THR A 72 9.51 -0.93 -5.63
CA THR A 72 10.59 -1.73 -5.03
C THR A 72 11.99 -1.17 -5.33
N PHE A 73 12.08 0.00 -5.98
CA PHE A 73 13.37 0.57 -6.36
C PHE A 73 14.12 1.06 -5.12
N ASN A 74 15.05 0.25 -4.63
CA ASN A 74 15.98 0.66 -3.59
C ASN A 74 16.94 1.74 -4.15
N GLN A 75 16.90 2.91 -3.52
CA GLN A 75 17.79 4.04 -3.77
C GLN A 75 18.05 4.80 -2.46
N PRO A 76 19.18 5.51 -2.33
CA PRO A 76 19.44 6.34 -1.16
C PRO A 76 18.31 7.35 -0.92
N LEU A 77 18.02 7.64 0.35
CA LEU A 77 16.94 8.56 0.74
C LEU A 77 17.00 9.92 0.02
N PRO A 78 18.17 10.59 -0.15
CA PRO A 78 18.24 11.82 -0.92
C PRO A 78 17.78 11.66 -2.38
N GLY A 79 18.09 10.53 -3.01
CA GLY A 79 17.64 10.20 -4.37
C GLY A 79 16.13 9.99 -4.44
N HIS A 80 15.55 9.30 -3.45
CA HIS A 80 14.11 9.13 -3.35
C HIS A 80 13.37 10.47 -3.15
N VAL A 81 13.86 11.32 -2.25
CA VAL A 81 13.30 12.65 -2.03
C VAL A 81 13.39 13.50 -3.31
N ALA A 82 14.51 13.45 -4.02
CA ALA A 82 14.67 14.17 -5.29
C ALA A 82 13.67 13.68 -6.36
N MET A 83 13.50 12.35 -6.49
CA MET A 83 12.52 11.75 -7.40
C MET A 83 11.09 12.17 -7.03
N VAL A 84 10.70 12.06 -5.76
CA VAL A 84 9.37 12.46 -5.30
C VAL A 84 9.13 13.95 -5.57
N ASN A 85 10.09 14.82 -5.26
CA ASN A 85 9.98 16.26 -5.52
C ASN A 85 9.83 16.57 -7.01
N HIS A 86 10.56 15.85 -7.87
CA HIS A 86 10.45 16.00 -9.32
C HIS A 86 9.03 15.65 -9.80
N LEU A 87 8.50 14.49 -9.39
CA LEU A 87 7.15 14.05 -9.75
C LEU A 87 6.06 14.95 -9.14
N ASN A 88 6.31 15.50 -7.95
CA ASN A 88 5.40 16.40 -7.24
C ASN A 88 5.35 17.81 -7.87
N THR A 89 6.32 18.16 -8.73
CA THR A 89 6.37 19.48 -9.36
C THR A 89 5.48 19.52 -10.59
N CYS A 90 4.46 20.39 -10.57
CA CYS A 90 3.69 20.68 -11.78
C CYS A 90 4.39 21.74 -12.63
N ARG A 91 4.82 21.34 -13.84
CA ARG A 91 5.44 22.23 -14.84
C ARG A 91 4.49 22.62 -15.97
N CYS A 92 3.21 22.26 -15.86
CA CYS A 92 2.23 22.56 -16.88
C CYS A 92 1.85 24.04 -16.82
N ASP A 93 1.79 24.68 -17.98
CA ASP A 93 1.23 26.02 -18.10
C ASP A 93 -0.29 25.97 -17.95
N LEU A 94 -0.78 26.09 -16.71
CA LEU A 94 -2.21 26.08 -16.38
C LEU A 94 -2.95 27.32 -16.91
N TRP A 95 -2.24 28.30 -17.47
CA TRP A 95 -2.85 29.46 -18.13
C TRP A 95 -3.30 29.10 -19.56
N CYS A 96 -2.75 28.03 -20.14
CA CYS A 96 -3.26 27.43 -21.36
C CYS A 96 -4.60 26.72 -21.08
N SER A 97 -5.65 27.07 -21.83
CA SER A 97 -7.00 26.51 -21.66
C SER A 97 -7.06 24.99 -21.84
N THR A 98 -6.27 24.45 -22.76
CA THR A 98 -6.13 23.00 -23.00
C THR A 98 -5.49 22.30 -21.81
N ALA A 99 -4.42 22.88 -21.25
CA ALA A 99 -3.77 22.34 -20.05
C ALA A 99 -4.75 22.38 -18.87
N LYS A 100 -5.39 23.51 -18.60
CA LYS A 100 -6.37 23.67 -17.52
C LYS A 100 -7.50 22.64 -17.60
N ARG A 101 -8.03 22.38 -18.80
CA ARG A 101 -9.08 21.37 -19.03
C ARG A 101 -8.57 19.95 -18.79
N ASN A 102 -7.36 19.66 -19.23
CA ASN A 102 -6.68 18.38 -18.99
C ASN A 102 -6.16 18.23 -17.56
N HIS A 103 -6.42 19.20 -16.66
CA HIS A 103 -6.03 19.17 -15.25
C HIS A 103 -7.25 19.16 -14.32
N GLN A 104 -8.47 19.12 -14.87
CA GLN A 104 -9.68 18.96 -14.07
C GLN A 104 -9.84 17.50 -13.65
N PRO A 105 -10.00 17.22 -12.34
CA PRO A 105 -10.26 15.87 -11.87
C PRO A 105 -11.55 15.33 -12.49
N SER A 106 -11.59 14.04 -12.83
CA SER A 106 -12.74 13.43 -13.49
C SER A 106 -13.96 13.33 -12.56
N ARG A 107 -13.73 13.40 -11.24
CA ARG A 107 -14.75 13.37 -10.18
C ARG A 107 -14.34 14.22 -8.97
N PRO A 108 -15.31 14.67 -8.16
CA PRO A 108 -15.03 15.18 -6.82
C PRO A 108 -14.37 14.08 -5.97
N ARG A 109 -13.35 14.44 -5.17
CA ARG A 109 -12.71 13.46 -4.27
C ARG A 109 -13.69 13.06 -3.15
N PRO A 110 -13.66 11.79 -2.70
CA PRO A 110 -14.47 11.32 -1.58
C PRO A 110 -14.21 12.10 -0.28
N ASP A 111 -12.98 12.60 -0.10
CA ASP A 111 -12.56 13.37 1.07
C ASP A 111 -13.17 14.79 1.15
N GLY A 112 -13.92 15.22 0.14
CA GLY A 112 -14.54 16.55 0.10
C GLY A 112 -13.56 17.72 0.00
N GLN A 113 -12.26 17.46 -0.17
CA GLN A 113 -11.25 18.52 -0.21
C GLN A 113 -11.32 19.30 -1.52
N VAL A 114 -11.37 20.63 -1.39
CA VAL A 114 -11.44 21.57 -2.52
C VAL A 114 -10.04 21.93 -3.04
N LYS A 115 -9.01 21.78 -2.20
CA LYS A 115 -7.60 21.99 -2.56
C LYS A 115 -6.90 20.64 -2.51
N VAL A 116 -6.42 20.19 -3.66
CA VAL A 116 -5.63 18.95 -3.76
C VAL A 116 -4.16 19.33 -3.79
N HIS A 117 -3.38 18.79 -2.86
CA HIS A 117 -1.93 18.97 -2.89
C HIS A 117 -1.34 18.03 -3.94
N ASN A 118 -0.29 18.46 -4.62
CA ASN A 118 0.36 17.64 -5.65
C ASN A 118 0.85 16.27 -5.09
N ILE A 119 1.19 16.22 -3.81
CA ILE A 119 1.63 14.99 -3.16
C ILE A 119 0.49 13.97 -3.07
N ASP A 120 -0.75 14.42 -2.87
CA ASP A 120 -1.93 13.57 -2.88
C ASP A 120 -2.10 12.89 -4.25
N LEU A 121 -1.87 13.64 -5.33
CA LEU A 121 -1.99 13.13 -6.71
C LEU A 121 -0.90 12.11 -7.06
N LEU A 122 0.31 12.29 -6.54
CA LEU A 122 1.36 11.28 -6.65
C LEU A 122 0.95 10.02 -5.89
N PHE A 123 0.42 10.15 -4.67
CA PHE A 123 -0.02 9.01 -3.89
C PHE A 123 -1.27 8.34 -4.47
N ASP A 124 -2.15 9.05 -5.18
CA ASP A 124 -3.22 8.43 -5.95
C ASP A 124 -2.68 7.46 -7.00
N ALA A 125 -1.59 7.84 -7.68
CA ALA A 125 -0.92 6.97 -8.64
C ALA A 125 -0.25 5.76 -7.95
N VAL A 126 0.38 5.96 -6.79
CA VAL A 126 0.92 4.88 -5.96
C VAL A 126 -0.18 3.91 -5.51
N ILE A 127 -1.32 4.41 -5.06
CA ILE A 127 -2.49 3.63 -4.65
C ILE A 127 -3.05 2.86 -5.85
N ALA A 128 -3.26 3.52 -6.98
CA ALA A 128 -3.81 2.90 -8.18
C ALA A 128 -2.92 1.73 -8.66
N VAL A 129 -1.61 1.95 -8.78
CA VAL A 129 -0.70 0.90 -9.23
C VAL A 129 -0.56 -0.22 -8.21
N SER A 130 -0.56 0.09 -6.90
CA SER A 130 -0.57 -0.92 -5.84
C SER A 130 -1.82 -1.79 -5.89
N ASN A 131 -2.99 -1.18 -6.10
CA ASN A 131 -4.25 -1.92 -6.25
C ASN A 131 -4.26 -2.79 -7.50
N CYS A 132 -3.70 -2.32 -8.63
CA CYS A 132 -3.50 -3.15 -9.82
C CYS A 132 -2.63 -4.37 -9.49
N LEU A 133 -1.49 -4.18 -8.83
CA LEU A 133 -0.61 -5.28 -8.43
C LEU A 133 -1.31 -6.28 -7.49
N ILE A 134 -2.02 -5.79 -6.48
CA ILE A 134 -2.80 -6.62 -5.55
C ILE A 134 -3.85 -7.45 -6.30
N LEU A 135 -4.61 -6.83 -7.20
CA LEU A 135 -5.63 -7.52 -8.01
C LEU A 135 -5.00 -8.59 -8.90
N ALA A 136 -3.89 -8.28 -9.57
CA ALA A 136 -3.17 -9.21 -10.43
C ALA A 136 -2.67 -10.45 -9.67
N LEU A 137 -2.31 -10.29 -8.40
CA LEU A 137 -1.87 -11.38 -7.52
C LEU A 137 -3.03 -12.15 -6.87
N SER A 138 -4.19 -11.52 -6.64
CA SER A 138 -5.31 -12.15 -5.91
C SER A 138 -5.94 -13.37 -6.58
N ASP A 139 -5.79 -13.51 -7.91
CA ASP A 139 -6.29 -14.65 -8.69
C ASP A 139 -5.22 -15.75 -8.86
N ARG A 140 -4.07 -15.62 -8.20
CA ARG A 140 -2.97 -16.56 -8.33
C ARG A 140 -2.79 -17.37 -7.05
N THR A 141 -2.61 -18.67 -7.23
CA THR A 141 -2.10 -19.52 -6.16
C THR A 141 -0.63 -19.22 -5.91
N GLN A 142 -0.21 -19.29 -4.65
CA GLN A 142 1.17 -19.05 -4.20
C GLN A 142 2.21 -19.71 -5.12
N HIS A 143 3.28 -18.97 -5.44
CA HIS A 143 4.39 -19.40 -6.30
C HIS A 143 4.07 -19.80 -7.75
N LYS A 144 2.84 -19.63 -8.24
CA LYS A 144 2.52 -19.93 -9.64
C LYS A 144 2.76 -18.72 -10.55
N PHE A 145 3.94 -18.69 -11.14
CA PHE A 145 4.33 -17.75 -12.18
C PHE A 145 3.76 -18.17 -13.55
N ASP A 146 3.46 -17.19 -14.41
CA ASP A 146 2.99 -17.46 -15.76
C ASP A 146 4.15 -17.86 -16.68
N THR A 147 4.17 -19.14 -17.04
CA THR A 147 5.11 -19.70 -18.03
C THR A 147 4.59 -19.61 -19.46
N GLY A 148 3.33 -19.18 -19.66
CA GLY A 148 2.68 -19.12 -20.97
C GLY A 148 3.03 -17.86 -21.76
N ASN A 149 3.24 -18.02 -23.07
CA ASN A 149 3.16 -16.92 -24.03
C ASN A 149 1.69 -16.64 -24.36
N VAL A 150 1.32 -15.37 -24.50
CA VAL A 150 0.04 -14.97 -25.09
C VAL A 150 0.21 -14.90 -26.60
N ASP A 151 -0.85 -15.23 -27.35
CA ASP A 151 -0.89 -15.22 -28.83
C ASP A 151 -0.52 -13.86 -29.47
N ASN A 152 -0.46 -12.77 -28.68
CA ASN A 152 -0.12 -11.42 -29.12
C ASN A 152 1.32 -10.97 -28.76
N GLY A 153 2.17 -11.86 -28.24
CA GLY A 153 3.58 -11.57 -27.91
C GLY A 153 3.79 -10.83 -26.58
N GLU A 154 2.76 -10.20 -26.00
CA GLU A 154 2.85 -9.66 -24.64
C GLU A 154 2.75 -10.75 -23.59
N LYS A 155 3.80 -10.89 -22.78
CA LYS A 155 3.86 -11.88 -21.72
C LYS A 155 3.12 -11.39 -20.47
N HIS A 156 2.22 -12.21 -19.94
CA HIS A 156 1.54 -11.94 -18.67
C HIS A 156 2.53 -11.69 -17.52
N TRP A 157 2.08 -11.02 -16.46
CA TRP A 157 2.85 -10.77 -15.26
C TRP A 157 2.23 -11.51 -14.05
N PRO A 158 3.04 -12.08 -13.12
CA PRO A 158 4.50 -12.19 -13.15
C PRO A 158 4.96 -13.48 -13.83
N GLN A 159 6.07 -13.42 -14.57
CA GLN A 159 6.67 -14.59 -15.23
C GLN A 159 7.70 -15.37 -14.39
N GLY A 160 8.20 -14.74 -13.34
CA GLY A 160 9.21 -15.31 -12.48
C GLY A 160 9.58 -14.34 -11.36
N PRO A 161 10.51 -14.74 -10.49
CA PRO A 161 11.00 -13.89 -9.40
C PRO A 161 11.50 -12.53 -9.87
N ASP A 162 12.24 -12.47 -10.97
CA ASP A 162 12.80 -11.21 -11.50
C ASP A 162 11.74 -10.29 -12.11
N ASP A 163 10.59 -10.84 -12.50
CA ASP A 163 9.45 -10.05 -12.97
C ASP A 163 8.63 -9.52 -11.78
N LEU A 164 8.52 -10.32 -10.71
CA LEU A 164 7.84 -9.95 -9.48
C LEU A 164 8.65 -8.95 -8.65
N LEU A 165 9.94 -9.21 -8.40
CA LEU A 165 10.84 -8.41 -7.58
C LEU A 165 12.19 -8.28 -8.31
N PRO A 166 12.34 -7.33 -9.24
CA PRO A 166 13.49 -7.28 -10.17
C PRO A 166 14.87 -7.16 -9.53
N LYS A 167 14.96 -6.66 -8.30
CA LYS A 167 16.20 -6.55 -7.52
C LYS A 167 16.26 -7.54 -6.33
N GLY A 168 15.29 -8.45 -6.27
CA GLY A 168 15.15 -9.43 -5.21
C GLY A 168 14.44 -8.92 -3.94
N PRO A 169 14.13 -9.82 -2.99
CA PRO A 169 13.38 -9.53 -1.78
C PRO A 169 13.93 -8.40 -0.92
N LYS A 170 15.24 -8.41 -0.67
CA LYS A 170 15.91 -7.46 0.24
C LYS A 170 15.75 -6.01 -0.24
N ASP A 171 16.05 -5.76 -1.51
CA ASP A 171 15.90 -4.44 -2.10
C ASP A 171 14.43 -4.02 -2.17
N ALA A 172 13.52 -4.97 -2.39
CA ALA A 172 12.09 -4.69 -2.38
C ALA A 172 11.60 -4.19 -1.02
N VAL A 173 12.00 -4.81 0.09
CA VAL A 173 11.63 -4.33 1.44
C VAL A 173 12.14 -2.90 1.65
N LEU A 174 13.40 -2.63 1.31
CA LEU A 174 14.00 -1.30 1.45
C LEU A 174 13.33 -0.25 0.57
N GLY A 175 12.98 -0.60 -0.68
CA GLY A 175 12.27 0.28 -1.60
C GLY A 175 10.86 0.62 -1.09
N LEU A 176 10.11 -0.40 -0.65
CA LEU A 176 8.77 -0.22 -0.08
C LEU A 176 8.81 0.61 1.22
N GLU A 177 9.87 0.48 2.03
CA GLU A 177 10.03 1.28 3.25
C GLU A 177 10.06 2.79 2.96
N LEU A 178 10.63 3.20 1.82
CA LEU A 178 10.69 4.61 1.43
C LEU A 178 9.29 5.21 1.23
N TRP A 179 8.35 4.42 0.68
CA TRP A 179 6.98 4.85 0.42
C TRP A 179 6.13 4.95 1.69
N VAL A 180 6.34 4.04 2.65
CA VAL A 180 5.62 4.06 3.95
C VAL A 180 6.21 5.05 4.95
N ALA A 181 7.32 5.72 4.60
CA ALA A 181 7.92 6.73 5.46
C ALA A 181 6.98 7.93 5.71
N ASN A 182 6.04 8.18 4.78
CA ASN A 182 4.97 9.15 4.95
C ASN A 182 3.73 8.48 5.57
N VAL A 183 3.47 8.80 6.83
CA VAL A 183 2.39 8.20 7.64
C VAL A 183 0.98 8.54 7.20
N SER A 184 0.81 9.54 6.34
CA SER A 184 -0.53 9.98 5.89
C SER A 184 -1.03 9.27 4.62
N TYR A 185 -0.16 8.54 3.90
CA TYR A 185 -0.51 8.00 2.57
C TYR A 185 0.04 6.61 2.25
N GLY A 186 0.97 6.09 3.05
CA GLY A 186 1.70 4.87 2.72
C GLY A 186 1.01 3.56 3.09
N ASP A 187 -0.16 3.57 3.73
CA ASP A 187 -0.78 2.37 4.28
C ASP A 187 -1.08 1.28 3.23
N VAL A 188 -1.49 1.66 2.01
CA VAL A 188 -1.71 0.75 0.87
C VAL A 188 -0.48 -0.11 0.55
N ILE A 189 0.73 0.37 0.83
CA ILE A 189 1.97 -0.35 0.57
C ILE A 189 2.08 -1.58 1.49
N PHE A 190 1.56 -1.51 2.72
CA PHE A 190 1.50 -2.69 3.59
C PHE A 190 0.53 -3.74 3.06
N LYS A 191 -0.59 -3.31 2.47
CA LYS A 191 -1.50 -4.23 1.77
C LYS A 191 -0.78 -4.96 0.64
N LEU A 192 -0.07 -4.21 -0.20
CA LEU A 192 0.74 -4.78 -1.30
C LEU A 192 1.81 -5.73 -0.76
N ALA A 193 2.56 -5.32 0.27
CA ALA A 193 3.61 -6.13 0.87
C ALA A 193 3.05 -7.44 1.46
N GLY A 194 1.88 -7.40 2.10
CA GLY A 194 1.19 -8.60 2.58
C GLY A 194 0.81 -9.54 1.43
N CYS A 195 0.28 -9.02 0.33
CA CYS A 195 -0.02 -9.81 -0.87
C CYS A 195 1.23 -10.41 -1.51
N LEU A 196 2.33 -9.65 -1.59
CA LEU A 196 3.62 -10.14 -2.08
C LEU A 196 4.18 -11.25 -1.18
N ALA A 197 4.06 -11.11 0.14
CA ALA A 197 4.51 -12.10 1.11
C ALA A 197 3.74 -13.42 0.96
N LEU A 198 2.40 -13.34 0.87
CA LEU A 198 1.55 -14.51 0.62
C LEU A 198 1.84 -15.19 -0.72
N PHE A 199 2.17 -14.40 -1.76
CA PHE A 199 2.43 -14.95 -3.09
C PHE A 199 3.85 -15.56 -3.21
N TYR A 200 4.84 -14.96 -2.55
CA TYR A 200 6.26 -15.27 -2.73
C TYR A 200 6.99 -15.43 -1.38
N ASP A 201 7.12 -16.67 -0.92
CA ASP A 201 7.72 -17.06 0.37
C ASP A 201 9.12 -16.46 0.64
N PRO A 202 10.04 -16.34 -0.34
CA PRO A 202 11.31 -15.65 -0.12
C PRO A 202 11.15 -14.18 0.29
N PHE A 203 10.11 -13.48 -0.19
CA PHE A 203 9.80 -12.14 0.26
C PHE A 203 9.25 -12.10 1.68
N ALA A 204 8.35 -13.02 2.04
CA ALA A 204 7.85 -13.14 3.42
C ALA A 204 9.00 -13.36 4.42
N ARG A 205 9.95 -14.25 4.10
CA ARG A 205 11.13 -14.51 4.92
C ARG A 205 12.00 -13.29 5.11
N GLU A 206 12.15 -12.47 4.06
CA GLU A 206 12.92 -11.22 4.12
C GLU A 206 12.21 -10.18 5.00
N VAL A 207 10.91 -9.95 4.80
CA VAL A 207 10.11 -9.02 5.64
C VAL A 207 10.21 -9.40 7.13
N LEU A 208 10.21 -10.69 7.44
CA LEU A 208 10.31 -11.19 8.82
C LEU A 208 11.74 -11.23 9.39
N GLN A 209 12.75 -10.76 8.65
CA GLN A 209 14.10 -10.65 9.22
C GLN A 209 14.16 -9.56 10.28
N TYR A 210 14.94 -9.83 11.32
CA TYR A 210 15.14 -8.94 12.44
C TYR A 210 15.64 -7.54 12.04
N LEU A 211 16.46 -7.44 10.99
CA LEU A 211 16.99 -6.17 10.49
C LEU A 211 15.92 -5.26 9.88
N HIS A 212 14.80 -5.83 9.42
CA HIS A 212 13.71 -5.11 8.75
C HIS A 212 12.54 -4.79 9.69
N PHE A 213 12.74 -4.89 11.01
CA PHE A 213 11.71 -4.58 12.01
C PHE A 213 11.12 -3.17 11.89
N ARG A 214 11.87 -2.23 11.28
CA ARG A 214 11.36 -0.89 10.98
C ARG A 214 10.20 -0.95 10.00
N PHE A 215 10.38 -1.60 8.85
CA PHE A 215 9.31 -1.82 7.89
C PHE A 215 8.20 -2.70 8.47
N THR A 216 8.56 -3.76 9.18
CA THR A 216 7.61 -4.78 9.61
C THR A 216 6.78 -4.40 10.83
N LEU A 217 7.31 -3.58 11.75
CA LEU A 217 6.61 -3.18 12.98
C LEU A 217 6.58 -1.66 13.16
N ALA A 218 7.73 -0.98 13.15
CA ALA A 218 7.78 0.43 13.54
C ALA A 218 6.95 1.34 12.63
N ARG A 219 7.03 1.15 11.30
CA ARG A 219 6.26 1.92 10.33
C ARG A 219 4.76 1.62 10.45
N PRO A 220 4.28 0.36 10.42
CA PRO A 220 2.88 0.03 10.66
C PRO A 220 2.30 0.67 11.94
N PHE A 221 3.01 0.59 13.07
CA PHE A 221 2.55 1.19 14.31
C PHE A 221 2.51 2.72 14.26
N GLY A 222 3.44 3.37 13.55
CA GLY A 222 3.37 4.81 13.31
C GLY A 222 2.17 5.22 12.45
N HIS A 223 1.76 4.41 11.48
CA HIS A 223 0.52 4.62 10.71
C HIS A 223 -0.71 4.43 11.59
N LEU A 224 -0.73 3.40 12.44
CA LEU A 224 -1.82 3.20 13.41
C LEU A 224 -1.94 4.35 14.41
N GLU A 225 -0.81 4.86 14.92
CA GLU A 225 -0.78 6.02 15.81
C GLU A 225 -1.36 7.26 15.12
N HIS A 226 -0.99 7.51 13.87
CA HIS A 226 -1.54 8.60 13.08
C HIS A 226 -3.05 8.47 12.87
N ALA A 227 -3.52 7.27 12.51
CA ALA A 227 -4.95 6.97 12.35
C ALA A 227 -5.73 7.18 13.66
N ILE A 228 -5.18 6.74 14.81
CA ILE A 228 -5.78 6.97 16.12
C ILE A 228 -5.87 8.46 16.45
N LYS A 229 -4.80 9.23 16.16
CA LYS A 229 -4.83 10.68 16.34
C LYS A 229 -5.94 11.31 15.52
N PHE A 230 -6.09 10.90 14.26
CA PHE A 230 -7.19 11.35 13.40
C PHE A 230 -8.56 10.96 13.99
N TYR A 231 -8.72 9.74 14.51
CA TYR A 231 -9.98 9.32 15.14
C TYR A 231 -10.35 10.18 16.36
N ASN A 232 -9.37 10.56 17.17
CA ASN A 232 -9.59 11.33 18.39
C ASN A 232 -9.81 12.83 18.13
N GLU A 233 -9.08 13.41 17.17
CA GLU A 233 -8.95 14.86 16.98
C GLU A 233 -9.46 15.36 15.60
N GLY A 234 -9.66 14.45 14.66
CA GLY A 234 -9.97 14.76 13.26
C GLY A 234 -11.45 14.99 12.97
N ASP A 235 -11.76 15.10 11.67
CA ASP A 235 -13.13 15.30 11.20
C ASP A 235 -14.02 14.13 11.67
N PRO A 236 -15.09 14.42 12.45
CA PRO A 236 -16.00 13.39 12.93
C PRO A 236 -16.89 12.81 11.82
N SER A 237 -16.83 13.32 10.59
CA SER A 237 -17.65 12.84 9.49
C SER A 237 -17.47 11.32 9.30
N PRO A 238 -18.56 10.57 9.08
CA PRO A 238 -18.49 9.13 8.90
C PRO A 238 -17.55 8.72 7.76
N LEU A 239 -17.53 9.50 6.68
CA LEU A 239 -16.69 9.24 5.52
C LEU A 239 -15.20 9.40 5.84
N ALA A 240 -14.83 10.47 6.55
CA ALA A 240 -13.45 10.68 6.98
C ALA A 240 -13.01 9.59 7.98
N ARG A 241 -13.88 9.17 8.90
CA ARG A 241 -13.60 8.05 9.83
C ARG A 241 -13.37 6.73 9.08
N THR A 242 -14.18 6.44 8.06
CA THR A 242 -13.98 5.23 7.25
C THR A 242 -12.66 5.27 6.48
N LEU A 243 -12.36 6.41 5.83
CA LEU A 243 -11.20 6.53 4.95
C LEU A 243 -9.87 6.66 5.70
N PHE A 244 -9.80 7.45 6.77
CA PHE A 244 -8.54 7.78 7.45
C PHE A 244 -8.29 7.00 8.73
N PHE A 245 -9.30 6.31 9.26
CA PHE A 245 -9.13 5.44 10.42
C PHE A 245 -9.39 3.98 10.07
N GLN A 246 -10.61 3.63 9.64
CA GLN A 246 -10.98 2.23 9.43
C GLN A 246 -10.11 1.57 8.37
N TYR A 247 -9.96 2.20 7.20
CA TYR A 247 -9.16 1.65 6.10
C TYR A 247 -7.70 1.43 6.50
N SER A 248 -7.06 2.41 7.16
CA SER A 248 -5.67 2.29 7.58
C SER A 248 -5.50 1.20 8.63
N VAL A 249 -6.38 1.15 9.65
CA VAL A 249 -6.30 0.12 10.68
C VAL A 249 -6.50 -1.27 10.09
N THR A 250 -7.54 -1.50 9.28
CA THR A 250 -7.77 -2.82 8.68
C THR A 250 -6.64 -3.23 7.75
N THR A 251 -6.11 -2.30 6.96
CA THR A 251 -4.97 -2.55 6.06
C THR A 251 -3.72 -3.00 6.81
N ILE A 252 -3.38 -2.31 7.91
CA ILE A 252 -2.22 -2.67 8.73
C ILE A 252 -2.42 -4.04 9.40
N PHE A 253 -3.61 -4.32 9.94
CA PHE A 253 -3.86 -5.61 10.58
C PHE A 253 -3.96 -6.76 9.58
N ASP A 254 -4.46 -6.54 8.37
CA ASP A 254 -4.40 -7.53 7.29
C ASP A 254 -2.95 -7.82 6.87
N PHE A 255 -2.08 -6.81 6.86
CA PHE A 255 -0.64 -7.02 6.66
C PHE A 255 -0.04 -7.92 7.74
N PHE A 256 -0.31 -7.66 9.02
CA PHE A 256 0.16 -8.52 10.11
C PHE A 256 -0.40 -9.95 10.01
N ASP A 257 -1.68 -10.10 9.71
CA ASP A 257 -2.34 -11.40 9.55
C ASP A 257 -1.71 -12.23 8.41
N ASN A 258 -1.38 -11.56 7.30
CA ASN A 258 -0.68 -12.19 6.18
C ASN A 258 0.71 -12.67 6.59
N LEU A 259 1.46 -11.87 7.37
CA LEU A 259 2.79 -12.26 7.86
C LEU A 259 2.72 -13.42 8.87
N ILE A 260 1.74 -13.40 9.77
CA ILE A 260 1.45 -14.51 10.69
C ILE A 260 1.18 -15.78 9.88
N SER A 261 0.35 -15.68 8.85
CA SER A 261 0.02 -16.82 7.98
C SER A 261 1.24 -17.39 7.23
N CYS A 262 2.25 -16.56 6.96
CA CYS A 262 3.50 -17.00 6.33
C CYS A 262 4.44 -17.71 7.33
N ASP A 263 4.70 -17.10 8.49
CA ASP A 263 5.55 -17.69 9.53
C ASP A 263 5.22 -17.08 10.92
N THR A 264 4.24 -17.69 11.59
CA THR A 264 3.79 -17.32 12.94
C THR A 264 4.94 -17.25 13.95
N VAL A 265 5.89 -18.19 13.87
CA VAL A 265 6.97 -18.30 14.86
C VAL A 265 7.91 -17.09 14.74
N ARG A 266 8.38 -16.78 13.53
CA ARG A 266 9.26 -15.61 13.31
C ARG A 266 8.56 -14.30 13.61
N PHE A 267 7.28 -14.16 13.21
CA PHE A 267 6.51 -12.97 13.53
C PHE A 267 6.40 -12.75 15.04
N ASN A 268 6.06 -13.79 15.81
CA ASN A 268 5.94 -13.70 17.26
C ASN A 268 7.28 -13.38 17.94
N ILE A 269 8.38 -13.97 17.48
CA ILE A 269 9.73 -13.64 17.96
C ILE A 269 10.03 -12.15 17.74
N LEU A 270 9.79 -11.66 16.53
CA LEU A 270 10.01 -10.26 16.18
C LEU A 270 9.15 -9.33 17.06
N LEU A 271 7.89 -9.67 17.24
CA LEU A 271 6.93 -8.91 18.03
C LEU A 271 7.33 -8.83 19.51
N MET A 272 7.75 -9.95 20.11
CA MET A 272 8.22 -9.97 21.50
C MET A 272 9.54 -9.20 21.67
N ALA A 273 10.44 -9.29 20.70
CA ALA A 273 11.76 -8.69 20.77
C ALA A 273 11.72 -7.17 20.59
N ARG A 274 10.89 -6.67 19.64
CA ARG A 274 10.91 -5.27 19.20
C ARG A 274 9.61 -4.51 19.47
N GLY A 275 8.51 -5.19 19.79
CA GLY A 275 7.20 -4.54 19.92
C GLY A 275 7.15 -3.43 20.98
N ARG A 276 7.76 -3.64 22.15
CA ARG A 276 7.85 -2.59 23.18
C ARG A 276 8.73 -1.42 22.73
N GLU A 277 9.87 -1.71 22.08
CA GLU A 277 10.82 -0.70 21.59
C GLU A 277 10.20 0.24 20.56
N VAL A 278 9.34 -0.28 19.68
CA VAL A 278 8.67 0.54 18.66
C VAL A 278 7.42 1.26 19.17
N GLY A 279 7.13 1.22 20.48
CA GLY A 279 5.98 1.91 21.06
C GLY A 279 4.62 1.27 20.75
N ALA A 280 4.58 -0.04 20.45
CA ALA A 280 3.34 -0.71 20.07
C ALA A 280 2.30 -0.81 21.21
N SER A 281 2.74 -0.94 22.47
CA SER A 281 1.85 -1.13 23.63
C SER A 281 0.78 -0.03 23.79
N PRO A 282 1.12 1.27 23.83
CA PRO A 282 0.10 2.33 23.96
C PRO A 282 -0.85 2.38 22.75
N VAL A 283 -0.35 2.12 21.55
CA VAL A 283 -1.16 2.07 20.31
C VAL A 283 -2.21 0.96 20.40
N LEU A 284 -1.79 -0.26 20.77
CA LEU A 284 -2.69 -1.41 20.91
C LEU A 284 -3.71 -1.20 22.03
N ALA A 285 -3.30 -0.68 23.19
CA ALA A 285 -4.21 -0.39 24.29
C ALA A 285 -5.30 0.63 23.89
N ARG A 286 -4.92 1.66 23.11
CA ARG A 286 -5.89 2.63 22.60
C ARG A 286 -6.82 2.01 21.56
N LEU A 287 -6.31 1.16 20.66
CA LEU A 287 -7.15 0.43 19.70
C LEU A 287 -8.12 -0.51 20.37
N THR A 288 -7.73 -1.19 21.46
CA THR A 288 -8.67 -1.99 22.27
C THR A 288 -9.83 -1.13 22.75
N THR A 289 -9.53 0.06 23.30
CA THR A 289 -10.53 1.01 23.79
C THR A 289 -11.45 1.53 22.67
N ILE A 290 -10.89 1.84 21.50
CA ILE A 290 -11.70 2.30 20.35
C ILE A 290 -12.57 1.15 19.84
N SER A 291 -11.99 -0.04 19.68
CA SER A 291 -12.67 -1.19 19.08
C SER A 291 -13.89 -1.68 19.88
N SER A 292 -13.93 -1.46 21.19
CA SER A 292 -15.11 -1.77 22.02
C SER A 292 -16.31 -0.87 21.72
N THR A 293 -16.10 0.25 21.03
CA THR A 293 -17.15 1.19 20.61
C THR A 293 -17.61 0.99 19.16
N LEU A 294 -16.97 0.07 18.42
CA LEU A 294 -17.22 -0.16 17.00
C LEU A 294 -18.09 -1.41 16.76
N PRO A 295 -18.76 -1.53 15.59
CA PRO A 295 -19.59 -2.68 15.26
C PRO A 295 -18.82 -4.01 15.37
N PRO A 296 -19.18 -4.92 16.29
CA PRO A 296 -18.37 -6.11 16.59
C PRO A 296 -18.23 -7.08 15.42
N GLN A 297 -19.17 -7.11 14.48
CA GLN A 297 -19.13 -8.04 13.35
C GLN A 297 -18.04 -7.66 12.33
N GLU A 298 -17.89 -6.37 12.04
CA GLU A 298 -16.92 -5.87 11.07
C GLU A 298 -15.50 -5.86 11.63
N TRP A 299 -15.36 -5.65 12.94
CA TRP A 299 -14.06 -5.47 13.60
C TRP A 299 -13.52 -6.73 14.29
N ARG A 300 -14.27 -7.83 14.31
CA ARG A 300 -13.93 -9.04 15.06
C ARG A 300 -12.51 -9.54 14.81
N LYS A 301 -12.09 -9.61 13.54
CA LYS A 301 -10.75 -10.06 13.15
C LYS A 301 -9.68 -9.13 13.70
N THR A 302 -9.84 -7.83 13.47
CA THR A 302 -8.94 -6.78 13.95
C THR A 302 -8.83 -6.80 15.48
N CYS A 303 -9.95 -6.89 16.21
CA CYS A 303 -9.95 -6.96 17.67
C CYS A 303 -9.13 -8.16 18.18
N ARG A 304 -9.31 -9.34 17.58
CA ARG A 304 -8.54 -10.54 17.95
C ARG A 304 -7.05 -10.32 17.76
N LEU A 305 -6.64 -9.71 16.65
CA LEU A 305 -5.23 -9.42 16.39
C LEU A 305 -4.68 -8.36 17.35
N VAL A 306 -5.45 -7.31 17.67
CA VAL A 306 -5.06 -6.30 18.68
C VAL A 306 -4.78 -6.96 20.02
N HIS A 307 -5.70 -7.81 20.50
CA HIS A 307 -5.53 -8.53 21.77
C HIS A 307 -4.35 -9.51 21.74
N PHE A 308 -4.26 -10.32 20.67
CA PHE A 308 -3.16 -11.26 20.45
C PHE A 308 -1.81 -10.53 20.51
N MET A 309 -1.64 -9.47 19.72
CA MET A 309 -0.39 -8.74 19.67
C MET A 309 -0.09 -8.05 21.01
N GLY A 310 -1.11 -7.49 21.66
CA GLY A 310 -1.00 -6.89 22.97
C GLY A 310 -0.48 -7.88 24.02
N ALA A 311 -0.99 -9.11 24.02
CA ALA A 311 -0.55 -10.17 24.92
C ALA A 311 0.93 -10.54 24.70
N TYR A 312 1.38 -10.70 23.45
CA TYR A 312 2.79 -11.02 23.15
C TYR A 312 3.74 -9.88 23.53
N ILE A 313 3.39 -8.64 23.21
CA ILE A 313 4.25 -7.47 23.48
C ILE A 313 4.38 -7.26 24.98
N ASN A 314 3.27 -7.39 25.71
CA ASN A 314 3.21 -7.14 27.14
C ASN A 314 3.55 -8.37 27.99
N ALA A 315 3.83 -9.54 27.38
CA ALA A 315 4.27 -10.73 28.10
C ALA A 315 5.57 -10.43 28.87
N ASP A 316 5.52 -10.68 30.18
CA ASP A 316 6.67 -10.51 31.06
C ASP A 316 7.63 -11.67 30.89
N MET A 317 8.92 -11.32 30.91
CA MET A 317 9.99 -12.30 30.87
C MET A 317 10.21 -12.81 32.30
N ASP A 318 10.09 -14.11 32.50
CA ASP A 318 10.52 -14.74 33.74
C ASP A 318 12.04 -14.53 33.87
N PRO A 319 12.50 -13.82 34.91
CA PRO A 319 13.92 -13.50 35.08
C PRO A 319 14.77 -14.74 35.38
N THR A 320 14.15 -15.85 35.79
CA THR A 320 14.81 -17.10 36.20
C THR A 320 15.03 -18.02 35.01
N THR A 321 14.02 -18.13 34.14
CA THR A 321 14.04 -19.06 32.99
C THR A 321 14.33 -18.36 31.66
N GLY A 322 14.22 -17.03 31.60
CA GLY A 322 14.28 -16.25 30.36
C GLY A 322 13.07 -16.45 29.44
N VAL A 323 12.06 -17.22 29.88
CA VAL A 323 10.85 -17.54 29.10
C VAL A 323 9.80 -16.45 29.31
N ARG A 324 9.11 -16.05 28.24
CA ARG A 324 7.96 -15.13 28.34
C ARG A 324 6.66 -15.91 28.51
N LEU A 325 5.90 -15.58 29.55
CA LEU A 325 4.56 -16.15 29.74
C LEU A 325 3.53 -15.25 29.06
N VAL A 326 2.98 -15.72 27.93
CA VAL A 326 1.89 -15.03 27.22
C VAL A 326 0.56 -15.50 27.80
N LYS A 327 -0.25 -14.58 28.33
CA LYS A 327 -1.61 -14.87 28.81
C LYS A 327 -2.62 -14.37 27.78
N PHE A 328 -3.53 -15.23 27.37
CA PHE A 328 -4.72 -14.86 26.61
C PHE A 328 -5.90 -14.87 27.58
N GLU A 329 -6.46 -13.70 27.85
CA GLU A 329 -7.73 -13.54 28.57
C GLU A 329 -8.89 -13.44 27.56
#